data_AF-A0A3M1Y066-F1
#
_entry.id   AF-A0A3M1Y066-F1
#
_cell.length_a   1.000
_cell.length_b   1.000
_cell.length_c   1.000
_cell.angle_alpha   90.00
_cell.angle_beta   90.00
_cell.angle_gamma   90.00
#
_symmetry.space_group_name_H-M   'P 1'
#
loop_
_entity.id
_entity.type
_entity.pdbx_description
1 polymer ?
#
loop_
_entity_poly.entity_id
_entity_poly.type
_entity_poly.pdbx_seq_one_letter_code
_entity_poly.pdbx_strand_id
1 'polypeptide(L)' 'MIARYTRDEMGRLWTLESKYQKWLEVEIAVCEAWAELGEIPQEALK' A
#
# COMPACT_ATOMS: atom_id res chain seq x y z
N MET A 1 14.59 -11.25 4.14
CA MET A 1 14.70 -12.60 4.75
C MET A 1 15.91 -13.32 4.15
N ILE A 2 16.42 -14.38 4.80
CA ILE A 2 17.57 -15.14 4.30
C ILE A 2 17.08 -16.14 3.25
N ALA A 3 17.61 -16.07 2.03
CA ALA A 3 17.17 -16.90 0.89
C ALA A 3 17.13 -18.41 1.20
N ARG A 4 18.14 -18.91 1.93
CA ARG A 4 18.24 -20.33 2.32
C ARG A 4 17.00 -20.87 3.07
N TYR A 5 16.32 -20.03 3.84
CA TYR A 5 15.19 -20.44 4.70
C TYR A 5 13.85 -19.83 4.28
N THR A 6 13.82 -19.16 3.12
CA THR A 6 12.65 -18.43 2.66
C THR A 6 12.02 -19.18 1.50
N ARG A 7 10.71 -19.44 1.59
CA ARG A 7 9.92 -19.88 0.42
C ARG A 7 9.71 -18.69 -0.51
N ASP A 8 9.78 -18.91 -1.81
CA ASP A 8 9.67 -17.84 -2.83
C ASP A 8 8.39 -17.02 -2.69
N GLU A 9 7.26 -17.67 -2.35
CA GLU A 9 5.99 -16.98 -2.07
C GLU A 9 6.11 -15.97 -0.94
N MET A 10 6.74 -16.35 0.18
CA MET A 10 6.97 -15.45 1.30
C MET A 10 8.00 -14.39 0.91
N GLY A 11 9.05 -14.77 0.18
CA GLY A 11 10.08 -13.86 -0.32
C GLY A 11 9.51 -12.67 -1.07
N ARG A 12 8.57 -12.92 -1.98
CA ARG A 12 7.89 -11.91 -2.79
C ARG A 12 7.12 -10.89 -1.95
N LEU A 13 6.38 -11.35 -0.94
CA LEU A 13 5.56 -10.49 -0.07
C LEU A 13 6.39 -9.49 0.75
N TRP A 14 7.61 -9.87 1.14
CA TRP A 14 8.47 -9.04 1.98
C TRP A 14 9.54 -8.26 1.20
N THR A 15 9.32 -8.07 -0.11
CA THR A 15 10.14 -7.15 -0.91
C THR A 15 9.84 -5.69 -0.55
N LEU A 16 10.78 -4.79 -0.82
CA LEU A 16 10.56 -3.35 -0.66
C LEU A 16 9.43 -2.85 -1.56
N GLU A 17 9.35 -3.36 -2.79
CA GLU A 17 8.26 -3.04 -3.73
C GLU A 17 6.89 -3.40 -3.13
N SER A 18 6.72 -4.63 -2.64
CA SER A 18 5.46 -5.04 -2.01
C SER A 18 5.13 -4.19 -0.77
N LYS A 19 6.15 -3.83 0.03
CA LYS A 19 5.97 -2.93 1.16
C LYS A 19 5.47 -1.56 0.73
N TYR A 20 6.11 -0.93 -0.25
CA TYR A 20 5.71 0.40 -0.72
C TYR A 20 4.36 0.37 -1.42
N GLN A 21 4.06 -0.69 -2.18
CA GLN A 21 2.74 -0.87 -2.78
C GLN A 21 1.64 -0.94 -1.70
N LYS A 22 1.88 -1.69 -0.62
CA LYS A 22 0.92 -1.76 0.49
C LYS A 22 0.78 -0.46 1.27
N TRP A 23 1.86 0.30 1.43
CA TRP A 23 1.75 1.65 1.99
C TRP A 23 0.92 2.57 1.10
N LEU A 24 1.16 2.56 -0.21
CA LEU A 24 0.38 3.34 -1.16
C LEU A 24 -1.10 2.98 -1.13
N GLU A 25 -1.44 1.69 -1.08
CA GLU A 25 -2.83 1.23 -0.95
C GLU A 25 -3.50 1.79 0.32
N VAL A 26 -2.79 1.82 1.45
CA VAL A 26 -3.33 2.38 2.71
C VAL A 26 -3.51 3.90 2.58
N GLU A 27 -2.53 4.62 2.05
CA GLU A 27 -2.61 6.08 1.90
C GLU A 27 -3.77 6.48 0.97
N ILE A 28 -3.99 5.75 -0.13
CA ILE A 28 -5.13 5.96 -1.02
C ILE A 28 -6.44 5.72 -0.27
N ALA A 29 -6.57 4.63 0.48
CA ALA A 29 -7.77 4.33 1.26
C ALA A 29 -8.07 5.42 2.32
N VAL A 30 -7.03 6.01 2.92
CA VAL A 30 -7.19 7.15 3.83
C VAL A 30 -7.71 8.36 3.06
N CYS A 31 -7.12 8.71 1.92
CA CYS A 31 -7.57 9.83 1.09
C CYS A 31 -9.02 9.62 0.59
N GLU A 32 -9.41 8.41 0.21
CA GLU A 32 -10.78 8.06 -0.17
C GLU A 32 -11.76 8.35 0.97
N ALA A 33 -11.47 7.86 2.18
CA ALA A 33 -12.30 8.12 3.35
C ALA A 33 -12.39 9.62 3.70
N TRP A 34 -11.29 10.37 3.55
CA TRP A 34 -11.27 11.82 3.79
C TRP A 34 -12.07 12.59 2.74
N ALA A 35 -12.04 12.14 1.48
CA ALA A 35 -12.83 12.74 0.41
C ALA A 35 -14.33 12.48 0.63
N GLU A 36 -14.70 11.28 1.07
CA GLU A 36 -16.09 10.95 1.45
C GLU A 36 -16.60 11.81 2.62
N LEU A 37 -15.72 12.13 3.58
CA LEU A 37 -16.03 13.04 4.70
C LEU A 37 -16.02 14.53 4.30
N GLY A 38 -15.56 14.86 3.09
CA GLY A 38 -15.48 16.23 2.59
C GLY A 38 -14.28 17.04 3.10
N GLU A 39 -13.29 16.39 3.71
CA GLU A 39 -12.06 17.03 4.21
C GLU A 39 -11.10 17.39 3.06
N ILE A 40 -11.15 16.63 1.95
CA ILE A 40 -10.41 16.91 0.72
C ILE A 40 -11.34 16.86 -0.51
N PRO A 41 -11.07 17.64 -1.57
CA PRO A 41 -11.83 17.56 -2.82
C PRO A 41 -11.69 16.18 -3.49
N GLN A 42 -12.78 15.63 -4.02
CA GLN A 42 -12.76 14.34 -4.71
C GLN A 42 -11.84 14.36 -5.95
N GLU A 43 -11.68 15.51 -6.59
CA GLU A 43 -10.79 15.68 -7.73
C GLU A 43 -9.32 15.50 -7.38
N ALA A 44 -8.94 15.59 -6.10
CA ALA A 44 -7.57 15.35 -5.65
C ALA A 44 -7.16 13.86 -5.68
N LEU A 45 -8.13 12.94 -5.83
CA LEU A 45 -7.89 11.50 -6.00
C LEU A 45 -7.61 11.09 -7.46
N LYS A 46 -7.65 12.03 -8.42
CA LYS A 46 -7.45 11.76 -9.86
C LYS A 46 -5.99 11.79 -10.31
#